data_AF-A0A9D8TLN7-F1
#
_entry.id   AF-A0A9D8TLN7-F1
#
_cell.length_a   1.000
_cell.length_b   1.000
_cell.length_c   1.000
_cell.angle_alpha   90.00
_cell.angle_beta   90.00
_cell.angle_gamma   90.00
#
_symmetry.space_group_name_H-M   'P 1'
#
loop_
_entity.id
_entity.type
_entity.pdbx_description
1 polymer ?
#
loop_
_entity_poly.entity_id
_entity_poly.type
_entity_poly.pdbx_seq_one_letter_code
_entity_poly.pdbx_strand_id
1 'polypeptide(L)'
;MKRQSGFTLIELVVVIVILGILAATAAPKFMNLQSDARISALNGMKASVKSASAMIYSKAILAGREKLESSDVCSAAGVTATCPDGASVDIVYGYPAGTAEGIVATLPDEMVECEAASSTECDKTADWGYEEAEAGTVYIFSTSAPVTTDCKITYKQSAGDGKNPTITVESDGC
;
A
#
# COMPACT_ATOMS: atom_id res chain seq x y z
N MET A 1 60.98 -18.39 -10.46
CA MET A 1 60.18 -17.30 -11.08
C MET A 1 58.87 -17.91 -11.58
N LYS A 2 57.72 -17.59 -10.96
CA LYS A 2 56.41 -18.01 -11.47
C LYS A 2 56.07 -17.15 -12.69
N ARG A 3 55.79 -17.76 -13.84
CA ARG A 3 55.31 -17.05 -15.03
C ARG A 3 53.90 -16.55 -14.74
N GLN A 4 53.71 -15.24 -14.73
CA GLN A 4 52.40 -14.62 -14.69
C GLN A 4 51.78 -14.76 -16.08
N SER A 5 50.80 -15.65 -16.25
CA SER A 5 50.02 -15.71 -17.48
C SER A 5 49.10 -14.49 -17.50
N GLY A 6 49.40 -13.51 -18.37
CA GLY A 6 48.48 -12.42 -18.63
C GLY A 6 47.21 -12.93 -19.30
N PHE A 7 46.08 -12.33 -18.96
CA PHE A 7 44.81 -12.54 -19.65
C PHE A 7 44.93 -12.05 -21.10
N THR A 8 44.36 -12.77 -22.06
CA THR A 8 44.39 -12.33 -23.46
C THR A 8 43.35 -11.24 -23.71
N LEU A 9 43.63 -10.28 -24.59
CA LEU A 9 42.65 -9.26 -24.97
C LEU A 9 41.38 -9.89 -25.57
N ILE A 10 41.54 -11.01 -26.29
CA ILE A 10 40.40 -11.72 -26.89
C ILE A 10 39.49 -12.37 -25.83
N GLU A 11 40.04 -12.95 -24.75
CA GLU A 11 39.22 -13.46 -23.64
C GLU A 11 38.36 -12.37 -23.02
N LEU A 12 38.95 -11.19 -22.79
CA LEU A 12 38.22 -10.08 -22.20
C LEU A 12 37.09 -9.59 -23.13
N VAL A 13 37.34 -9.52 -24.44
CA VAL A 13 36.33 -9.15 -25.44
C VAL A 13 35.20 -10.18 -25.53
N VAL A 14 35.51 -11.47 -25.51
CA VAL A 14 34.47 -12.51 -25.56
C VAL A 14 33.58 -12.46 -24.32
N VAL A 15 34.15 -12.22 -23.13
CA VAL A 15 33.37 -12.12 -21.89
C VAL A 15 32.39 -10.94 -21.93
N ILE A 16 32.82 -9.74 -22.34
CA ILE A 16 31.91 -8.58 -22.42
C ILE A 16 30.81 -8.79 -23.47
N VAL A 17 31.09 -9.49 -24.57
CA VAL A 17 30.08 -9.81 -25.60
C VAL A 17 29.04 -10.77 -25.03
N ILE A 18 29.46 -11.83 -24.34
CA ILE A 18 28.53 -12.77 -23.69
C ILE A 18 27.67 -12.05 -22.64
N LEU A 19 28.28 -11.22 -21.79
CA LEU A 19 27.54 -10.43 -20.80
C LEU A 19 26.55 -9.46 -21.47
N GLY A 20 26.91 -8.86 -22.61
CA GLY A 20 26.02 -7.99 -23.38
C GLY A 20 24.77 -8.71 -23.89
N ILE A 21 24.92 -9.92 -24.42
CA ILE A 21 23.79 -10.74 -24.91
C ILE A 21 22.89 -11.18 -23.74
N LEU A 22 23.48 -11.60 -22.63
CA LEU A 22 22.73 -11.98 -21.43
C LEU A 22 21.98 -10.79 -20.84
N ALA A 23 22.59 -9.61 -20.77
CA ALA A 23 21.94 -8.40 -20.30
C ALA A 23 20.76 -7.98 -21.20
N ALA A 24 20.93 -8.01 -22.52
CA ALA A 24 19.90 -7.62 -23.47
C ALA A 24 18.64 -8.51 -23.40
N THR A 25 18.81 -9.80 -23.09
CA THR A 25 17.70 -10.76 -22.98
C THR A 25 17.09 -10.81 -21.57
N ALA A 26 17.87 -10.54 -20.52
CA ALA A 26 17.40 -10.54 -19.14
C ALA A 26 16.69 -9.24 -18.74
N ALA A 27 17.13 -8.08 -19.25
CA ALA A 27 16.58 -6.79 -18.84
C ALA A 27 15.06 -6.65 -19.05
N PRO A 28 14.46 -7.00 -20.22
CA PRO A 28 13.01 -6.90 -20.40
C PRO A 28 12.23 -7.80 -19.43
N LYS A 29 12.75 -9.01 -19.15
CA LYS A 29 12.12 -9.93 -18.20
C LYS A 29 12.15 -9.39 -16.76
N PHE A 30 13.27 -8.80 -16.36
CA PHE A 30 13.42 -8.22 -15.03
C PHE A 30 12.50 -7.01 -14.80
N MET A 31 12.23 -6.21 -15.84
CA MET A 31 11.27 -5.11 -15.76
C MET A 31 9.83 -5.60 -15.56
N ASN A 32 9.40 -6.62 -16.32
CA ASN A 32 8.06 -7.19 -16.16
C ASN A 32 7.85 -7.82 -14.77
N LEU A 33 8.85 -8.54 -14.26
CA LEU A 33 8.78 -9.13 -12.91
C LEU A 33 8.61 -8.08 -11.80
N GLN A 34 9.20 -6.90 -11.94
CA GLN A 34 9.02 -5.81 -10.99
C GLN A 34 7.60 -5.24 -11.03
N SER A 35 7.03 -5.04 -12.23
CA SER A 35 5.64 -4.60 -12.40
C SER A 35 4.67 -5.63 -11.79
N ASP A 36 4.83 -6.91 -12.12
CA ASP A 36 4.02 -8.00 -11.57
C ASP A 36 4.11 -8.07 -10.03
N ALA A 37 5.32 -7.91 -9.48
CA ALA A 37 5.54 -7.90 -8.03
C ALA A 37 4.80 -6.74 -7.35
N ARG A 38 4.82 -5.54 -7.94
CA ARG A 38 4.10 -4.37 -7.43
C ARG A 38 2.59 -4.55 -7.50
N ILE A 39 2.07 -5.05 -8.61
CA ILE A 39 0.64 -5.34 -8.77
C ILE A 39 0.21 -6.39 -7.73
N SER A 40 1.04 -7.41 -7.48
CA SER A 40 0.77 -8.38 -6.41
C SER A 40 0.76 -7.74 -5.03
N ALA A 41 1.71 -6.84 -4.74
CA ALA A 41 1.76 -6.11 -3.48
C ALA A 41 0.52 -5.21 -3.29
N LEU A 42 0.08 -4.49 -4.32
CA LEU A 42 -1.15 -3.69 -4.32
C LEU A 42 -2.39 -4.53 -4.04
N ASN A 43 -2.48 -5.71 -4.66
CA ASN A 43 -3.60 -6.62 -4.39
C ASN A 43 -3.55 -7.19 -2.97
N GLY A 44 -2.35 -7.46 -2.44
CA GLY A 44 -2.16 -7.85 -1.04
C GLY A 44 -2.62 -6.74 -0.08
N MET A 45 -2.20 -5.51 -0.33
CA MET A 45 -2.59 -4.36 0.47
C MET A 45 -4.10 -4.07 0.36
N LYS A 46 -4.69 -4.16 -0.84
CA LYS A 46 -6.15 -4.11 -1.01
C LYS A 46 -6.87 -5.13 -0.14
N ALA A 47 -6.35 -6.36 -0.05
CA ALA A 47 -6.93 -7.40 0.79
C ALA A 47 -6.85 -7.05 2.27
N SER A 48 -5.74 -6.48 2.74
CA SER A 48 -5.62 -6.04 4.13
C SER A 48 -6.55 -4.86 4.44
N VAL A 49 -6.67 -3.84 3.56
CA VAL A 49 -7.64 -2.73 3.70
C VAL A 49 -9.07 -3.26 3.79
N LYS A 50 -9.42 -4.24 2.92
CA LYS A 50 -10.74 -4.89 2.95
C LYS A 50 -10.96 -5.69 4.24
N SER A 51 -9.96 -6.40 4.71
CA SER A 51 -10.04 -7.17 5.97
C SER A 51 -10.19 -6.24 7.17
N ALA A 52 -9.41 -5.16 7.21
CA ALA A 52 -9.44 -4.17 8.27
C ALA A 52 -10.79 -3.45 8.33
N SER A 53 -11.32 -3.00 7.19
CA SER A 53 -12.66 -2.41 7.12
C SER A 53 -13.78 -3.35 7.57
N ALA A 54 -13.71 -4.65 7.23
CA ALA A 54 -14.68 -5.63 7.71
C ALA A 54 -14.56 -5.89 9.23
N MET A 55 -13.35 -5.86 9.77
CA MET A 55 -13.11 -6.01 11.20
C MET A 55 -13.69 -4.82 11.98
N ILE A 56 -13.42 -3.59 11.53
CA ILE A 56 -13.96 -2.38 12.13
C ILE A 56 -15.48 -2.33 12.03
N TYR A 57 -16.05 -2.73 10.90
CA TYR A 57 -17.51 -2.85 10.76
C TYR A 57 -18.12 -3.83 11.76
N SER A 58 -17.47 -4.97 11.98
CA SER A 58 -17.92 -5.94 12.99
C SER A 58 -17.89 -5.32 14.40
N LYS A 59 -16.86 -4.54 14.73
CA LYS A 59 -16.79 -3.81 16.00
C LYS A 59 -17.88 -2.74 16.11
N ALA A 60 -18.17 -2.02 15.03
CA ALA A 60 -19.21 -1.00 15.00
C ALA A 60 -20.60 -1.59 15.24
N ILE A 61 -20.93 -2.75 14.65
CA ILE A 61 -22.20 -3.45 14.91
C ILE A 61 -22.30 -3.84 16.38
N LEU A 62 -21.23 -4.39 16.96
CA LEU A 62 -21.26 -4.77 18.37
C LEU A 62 -21.44 -3.54 19.27
N ALA A 63 -20.92 -2.38 18.86
CA ALA A 63 -21.08 -1.12 19.57
C ALA A 63 -22.45 -0.44 19.33
N GLY A 64 -23.26 -0.95 18.40
CA GLY A 64 -24.51 -0.31 17.97
C GLY A 64 -24.29 1.03 17.23
N ARG A 65 -23.13 1.19 16.58
CA ARG A 65 -22.68 2.41 15.90
C ARG A 65 -22.68 2.26 14.37
N GLU A 66 -23.16 1.14 13.85
CA GLU A 66 -23.10 0.79 12.42
C GLU A 66 -23.95 1.69 11.52
N LYS A 67 -24.89 2.45 12.09
CA LYS A 67 -25.78 3.35 11.33
C LYS A 67 -25.47 4.83 11.51
N LEU A 68 -24.51 5.16 12.38
CA LEU A 68 -24.16 6.54 12.67
C LEU A 68 -23.38 7.11 11.49
N GLU A 69 -23.74 8.32 11.06
CA GLU A 69 -23.05 9.00 9.96
C GLU A 69 -21.58 9.29 10.30
N SER A 70 -21.29 9.53 11.57
CA SER A 70 -19.95 9.69 12.10
C SER A 70 -19.92 9.19 13.55
N SER A 71 -18.93 8.36 13.86
CA SER A 71 -18.61 7.89 15.21
C SER A 71 -17.18 7.34 15.24
N ASP A 72 -16.82 6.64 16.30
CA ASP A 72 -15.51 6.03 16.52
C ASP A 72 -15.70 4.58 17.03
N VAL A 73 -14.68 3.73 16.89
CA VAL A 73 -14.56 2.45 17.62
C VAL A 73 -13.10 2.15 17.92
N CYS A 74 -12.83 1.29 18.90
CA CYS A 74 -11.44 0.96 19.27
C CYS A 74 -10.75 0.04 18.27
N SER A 75 -9.51 0.36 17.89
CA SER A 75 -8.70 -0.42 16.96
C SER A 75 -8.28 -1.77 17.58
N ALA A 76 -7.77 -1.77 18.82
CA ALA A 76 -7.25 -2.96 19.49
C ALA A 76 -8.10 -3.45 20.68
N ALA A 77 -8.78 -2.56 21.40
CA ALA A 77 -9.64 -2.94 22.53
C ALA A 77 -11.06 -3.40 22.11
N GLY A 78 -11.78 -4.01 23.06
CA GLY A 78 -13.15 -4.49 22.89
C GLY A 78 -14.16 -3.38 22.55
N VAL A 79 -15.44 -3.72 22.69
CA VAL A 79 -16.54 -2.85 22.29
C VAL A 79 -16.88 -1.89 23.44
N THR A 80 -16.01 -0.92 23.69
CA THR A 80 -16.17 0.06 24.75
C THR A 80 -16.32 1.47 24.18
N ALA A 81 -17.03 2.33 24.89
CA ALA A 81 -17.21 3.74 24.51
C ALA A 81 -15.94 4.59 24.65
N THR A 82 -14.87 4.03 25.21
CA THR A 82 -13.58 4.69 25.42
C THR A 82 -12.50 3.63 25.18
N CYS A 83 -11.49 3.98 24.39
CA CYS A 83 -10.39 3.07 24.04
C CYS A 83 -9.31 3.17 25.12
N PRO A 84 -9.03 2.10 25.89
CA PRO A 84 -8.09 2.13 27.01
C PRO A 84 -6.65 2.47 26.61
N ASP A 85 -6.31 2.19 25.36
CA ASP A 85 -5.05 2.47 24.68
C ASP A 85 -5.04 3.82 23.95
N GLY A 86 -6.17 4.54 23.93
CA GLY A 86 -6.35 5.76 23.16
C GLY A 86 -6.43 5.53 21.65
N ALA A 87 -6.42 4.26 21.18
CA ALA A 87 -6.39 3.93 19.77
C ALA A 87 -7.81 3.77 19.22
N SER A 88 -8.41 4.90 18.83
CA SER A 88 -9.71 4.94 18.17
C SER A 88 -9.56 4.98 16.64
N VAL A 89 -10.54 4.40 15.95
CA VAL A 89 -10.73 4.45 14.51
C VAL A 89 -12.01 5.20 14.24
N ASP A 90 -11.92 6.28 13.48
CA ASP A 90 -13.09 7.02 13.01
C ASP A 90 -13.88 6.17 12.02
N ILE A 91 -15.20 6.17 12.17
CA ILE A 91 -16.12 5.38 11.36
C ILE A 91 -17.25 6.23 10.78
N VAL A 92 -17.66 5.84 9.58
CA VAL A 92 -18.78 6.40 8.80
C VAL A 92 -19.68 5.23 8.41
N TYR A 93 -20.90 5.20 8.95
CA TYR A 93 -21.84 4.08 8.80
C TYR A 93 -21.20 2.72 9.15
N GLY A 94 -20.45 2.71 10.25
CA GLY A 94 -19.76 1.52 10.77
C GLY A 94 -18.47 1.12 10.07
N TYR A 95 -18.17 1.64 8.88
CA TYR A 95 -16.90 1.38 8.19
C TYR A 95 -15.87 2.44 8.54
N PRO A 96 -14.55 2.17 8.43
CA PRO A 96 -13.53 3.19 8.63
C PRO A 96 -13.81 4.44 7.78
N ALA A 97 -13.63 5.62 8.38
CA ALA A 97 -13.67 6.88 7.66
C ALA A 97 -12.54 6.90 6.61
N GLY A 98 -12.75 7.65 5.53
CA GLY A 98 -11.71 7.88 4.52
C GLY A 98 -10.77 9.00 4.95
N THR A 99 -10.09 8.80 6.08
CA THR A 99 -9.13 9.72 6.71
C THR A 99 -7.97 8.94 7.34
N ALA A 100 -6.95 9.66 7.82
CA ALA A 100 -5.84 9.13 8.59
C ALA A 100 -6.32 8.42 9.87
N GLU A 101 -7.23 9.04 10.62
CA GLU A 101 -7.82 8.48 11.83
C GLU A 101 -8.85 7.36 11.55
N GLY A 102 -9.25 7.20 10.29
CA GLY A 102 -10.14 6.15 9.84
C GLY A 102 -9.36 4.97 9.27
N ILE A 103 -9.39 4.81 7.95
CA ILE A 103 -8.85 3.63 7.27
C ILE A 103 -7.34 3.45 7.49
N VAL A 104 -6.56 4.52 7.56
CA VAL A 104 -5.11 4.42 7.74
C VAL A 104 -4.77 3.92 9.14
N ALA A 105 -5.46 4.42 10.18
CA ALA A 105 -5.33 3.95 11.55
C ALA A 105 -5.71 2.47 11.76
N THR A 106 -6.35 1.82 10.78
CA THR A 106 -6.61 0.37 10.82
C THR A 106 -5.45 -0.48 10.30
N LEU A 107 -4.49 0.14 9.63
CA LEU A 107 -3.31 -0.51 9.09
C LEU A 107 -2.19 -0.46 10.13
N PRO A 108 -1.25 -1.43 10.12
CA PRO A 108 -0.11 -1.40 11.03
C PRO A 108 0.72 -0.13 10.81
N ASP A 109 1.07 0.58 11.89
CA ASP A 109 1.87 1.83 11.82
C ASP A 109 3.16 1.64 11.01
N GLU A 110 3.87 0.53 11.21
CA GLU A 110 5.12 0.22 10.47
C GLU A 110 4.92 -0.01 8.96
N MET A 111 3.68 -0.23 8.49
CA MET A 111 3.40 -0.42 7.08
C MET A 111 3.15 0.90 6.34
N VAL A 112 2.53 1.89 7.00
CA VAL A 112 2.08 3.14 6.37
C VAL A 112 2.50 4.32 7.26
N GLU A 113 3.68 4.89 6.99
CA GLU A 113 4.25 5.96 7.83
C GLU A 113 4.32 7.32 7.13
N CYS A 114 4.01 7.38 5.83
CA CYS A 114 4.15 8.59 5.04
C CYS A 114 2.80 9.13 4.57
N GLU A 115 2.45 10.32 5.08
CA GLU A 115 1.40 11.16 4.51
C GLU A 115 2.00 12.07 3.43
N ALA A 116 1.64 11.83 2.17
CA ALA A 116 2.19 12.56 1.04
C ALA A 116 1.28 12.47 -0.18
N ALA A 117 1.33 13.47 -1.06
CA ALA A 117 0.58 13.46 -2.32
C ALA A 117 1.22 12.55 -3.38
N SER A 118 2.45 12.07 -3.14
CA SER A 118 3.10 11.12 -4.04
C SER A 118 4.22 10.32 -3.38
N SER A 119 4.61 9.20 -4.01
CA SER A 119 5.74 8.38 -3.57
C SER A 119 7.10 9.09 -3.57
N THR A 120 7.25 10.24 -4.24
CA THR A 120 8.51 11.01 -4.27
C THR A 120 8.74 11.83 -3.01
N GLU A 121 7.68 12.12 -2.25
CA GLU A 121 7.75 12.91 -1.03
C GLU A 121 7.98 12.04 0.22
N CYS A 122 7.84 10.72 0.07
CA CYS A 122 8.13 9.75 1.11
C CYS A 122 9.61 9.36 1.12
N ASP A 123 10.22 9.36 2.31
CA ASP A 123 11.48 8.65 2.50
C ASP A 123 11.22 7.14 2.28
N LYS A 124 12.12 6.46 1.57
CA LYS A 124 11.95 5.04 1.17
C LYS A 124 12.09 4.07 2.35
N THR A 125 12.03 4.58 3.57
CA THR A 125 12.04 3.82 4.82
C THR A 125 10.72 3.11 5.07
N ALA A 126 9.60 3.69 4.62
CA ALA A 126 8.29 3.04 4.64
C ALA A 126 7.98 2.40 3.28
N ASP A 127 7.36 1.21 3.27
CA ASP A 127 7.00 0.51 2.02
C ASP A 127 5.75 1.11 1.34
N TRP A 128 4.91 1.79 2.13
CA TRP A 128 3.66 2.40 1.68
C TRP A 128 3.49 3.82 2.24
N GLY A 129 2.82 4.66 1.45
CA GLY A 129 2.36 5.98 1.85
C GLY A 129 0.87 6.15 1.52
N TYR A 130 0.28 7.24 2.02
CA TYR A 130 -1.10 7.60 1.76
C TYR A 130 -1.28 9.09 1.47
N GLU A 131 -2.35 9.42 0.77
CA GLU A 131 -2.82 10.77 0.50
C GLU A 131 -4.30 10.87 0.88
N GLU A 132 -4.67 11.87 1.67
CA GLU A 132 -6.07 12.28 1.79
C GLU A 132 -6.46 13.13 0.59
N ALA A 133 -7.25 12.56 -0.32
CA ALA A 133 -7.49 13.15 -1.63
C ALA A 133 -8.64 14.16 -1.61
N GLU A 134 -9.86 13.63 -1.54
CA GLU A 134 -11.10 14.40 -1.41
C GLU A 134 -11.83 13.89 -0.17
N ALA A 135 -12.83 14.64 0.30
CA ALA A 135 -13.58 14.28 1.51
C ALA A 135 -14.03 12.80 1.51
N GLY A 136 -13.49 12.02 2.45
CA GLY A 136 -13.80 10.59 2.61
C GLY A 136 -13.13 9.65 1.61
N THR A 137 -12.08 10.09 0.93
CA THR A 137 -11.30 9.28 -0.01
C THR A 137 -9.81 9.32 0.35
N VAL A 138 -9.21 8.15 0.52
CA VAL A 138 -7.77 7.98 0.77
C VAL A 138 -7.15 7.19 -0.38
N TYR A 139 -6.01 7.67 -0.88
CA TYR A 139 -5.14 6.90 -1.76
C TYR A 139 -4.05 6.25 -0.94
N ILE A 140 -3.73 4.99 -1.22
CA ILE A 140 -2.61 4.25 -0.62
C ILE A 140 -1.72 3.78 -1.77
N PHE A 141 -0.43 4.10 -1.71
CA PHE A 141 0.52 3.82 -2.78
C PHE A 141 1.80 3.21 -2.22
N SER A 142 2.52 2.43 -3.05
CA SER A 142 3.84 1.96 -2.65
C SER A 142 4.88 3.06 -2.87
N THR A 143 5.77 3.28 -1.90
CA THR A 143 6.89 4.24 -2.02
C THR A 143 7.95 3.76 -3.03
N SER A 144 7.95 2.46 -3.34
CA SER A 144 8.85 1.84 -4.31
C SER A 144 8.35 1.90 -5.76
N ALA A 145 7.09 2.34 -5.96
CA ALA A 145 6.49 2.51 -7.27
C ALA A 145 7.02 3.78 -7.96
N PRO A 146 7.10 3.80 -9.31
CA PRO A 146 7.33 5.04 -10.04
C PRO A 146 6.23 6.04 -9.69
N VAL A 147 6.50 7.34 -9.76
CA VAL A 147 5.49 8.41 -9.63
C VAL A 147 4.56 8.50 -10.85
N THR A 148 4.13 7.36 -11.37
CA THR A 148 3.00 7.29 -12.27
C THR A 148 1.74 7.43 -11.43
N THR A 149 0.82 8.29 -11.87
CA THR A 149 -0.34 8.72 -11.09
C THR A 149 -1.33 7.59 -10.75
N ASP A 150 -1.17 6.44 -11.40
CA ASP A 150 -2.19 5.38 -11.49
C ASP A 150 -1.72 4.03 -10.86
N CYS A 151 -0.70 4.02 -9.98
CA CYS A 151 -0.24 2.84 -9.24
C CYS A 151 -0.63 2.91 -7.75
N LYS A 152 -1.93 2.82 -7.46
CA LYS A 152 -2.49 3.10 -6.11
C LYS A 152 -3.75 2.32 -5.80
N ILE A 153 -4.07 2.24 -4.52
CA ILE A 153 -5.35 1.76 -3.98
C ILE A 153 -6.17 2.98 -3.62
N THR A 154 -7.41 3.02 -4.09
CA THR A 154 -8.37 4.06 -3.72
C THR A 154 -9.37 3.47 -2.74
N TYR A 155 -9.38 3.99 -1.52
CA TYR A 155 -10.42 3.74 -0.52
C TYR A 155 -11.39 4.91 -0.51
N LYS A 156 -12.66 4.66 -0.83
CA LYS A 156 -13.75 5.61 -0.67
C LYS A 156 -14.68 5.11 0.42
N GLN A 157 -14.89 5.94 1.44
CA GLN A 157 -15.72 5.59 2.60
C GLN A 157 -17.18 5.29 2.21
N SER A 158 -17.93 4.75 3.18
CA SER A 158 -19.36 4.46 2.97
C SER A 158 -20.16 5.72 2.65
N ALA A 159 -21.08 5.62 1.69
CA ALA A 159 -21.98 6.70 1.28
C ALA A 159 -23.34 6.69 2.01
N GLY A 160 -23.56 5.78 2.97
CA GLY A 160 -24.84 5.66 3.67
C GLY A 160 -25.00 4.37 4.46
N ASP A 161 -26.03 4.30 5.32
CA ASP A 161 -26.37 3.09 6.07
C ASP A 161 -26.54 1.87 5.13
N GLY A 162 -25.89 0.77 5.50
CA GLY A 162 -25.86 -0.47 4.72
C GLY A 162 -25.14 -0.37 3.36
N LYS A 163 -24.41 0.71 3.08
CA LYS A 163 -23.55 0.83 1.88
C LYS A 163 -22.12 0.47 2.23
N ASN A 164 -21.54 -0.45 1.47
CA ASN A 164 -20.13 -0.79 1.62
C ASN A 164 -19.23 0.35 1.13
N PRO A 165 -18.04 0.55 1.72
CA PRO A 165 -17.00 1.37 1.14
C PRO A 165 -16.52 0.76 -0.18
N THR A 166 -16.01 1.61 -1.07
CA THR A 166 -15.47 1.19 -2.37
C THR A 166 -13.95 1.12 -2.28
N ILE A 167 -13.38 -0.04 -2.63
CA ILE A 167 -11.93 -0.26 -2.63
C ILE A 167 -11.51 -0.68 -4.04
N THR A 168 -10.87 0.22 -4.76
CA THR A 168 -10.37 -0.01 -6.13
C THR A 168 -8.85 -0.02 -6.16
N VAL A 169 -8.29 -0.76 -7.12
CA VAL A 169 -6.85 -0.75 -7.41
C VAL A 169 -6.72 -0.18 -8.81
N GLU A 170 -5.94 0.87 -8.92
CA GLU A 170 -5.43 1.40 -10.17
C GLU A 170 -4.00 0.85 -10.30
N SER A 171 -3.73 0.17 -11.41
CA SER A 171 -2.44 -0.48 -11.66
C SER A 171 -1.79 -0.01 -12.96
N ASP A 172 -2.33 1.04 -13.57
CA ASP A 172 -1.81 1.53 -14.85
C ASP A 172 -0.44 2.17 -14.59
N GLY A 173 0.60 1.63 -15.22
CA GLY A 173 1.96 2.14 -15.05
C GLY A 173 2.69 1.72 -13.76
N CYS A 174 2.21 0.69 -13.06
CA CYS A 174 3.06 -0.13 -12.18
C CYS A 174 4.04 -0.98 -13.03
#